data_AF-A0A392N875-F1
#
_entry.id   AF-A0A392N875-F1
#
_cell.length_a   1.000
_cell.length_b   1.000
_cell.length_c   1.000
_cell.angle_alpha   90.00
_cell.angle_beta   90.00
_cell.angle_gamma   90.00
#
_symmetry.space_group_name_H-M   'P 1'
#
loop_
_entity.id
_entity.type
_entity.pdbx_description
1 polymer ?
#
loop_
_entity_poly.entity_id
_entity_poly.type
_entity_poly.pdbx_seq_one_letter_code
_entity_poly.pdbx_strand_id
1 'polypeptide(L)' 'CCEWWNEHDRRIATLEFDRDRKSMGVIVDSGAGRKSLLVKVLSLSAIT' A
#
# COMPACT_ATOMS: atom_id res chain seq x y z
N CYS A 1 2.27 5.75 -12.27
CA CYS A 1 1.36 6.16 -11.18
C CYS A 1 0.33 7.07 -11.83
N CYS A 2 -0.94 6.70 -11.84
CA CYS A 2 -1.96 7.47 -12.55
C CYS A 2 -2.28 8.74 -11.75
N GLU A 3 -2.48 9.88 -12.42
CA GLU A 3 -2.78 11.16 -11.75
C GLU A 3 -3.99 11.04 -10.82
N TRP A 4 -5.01 10.30 -11.25
CA TRP A 4 -6.20 10.00 -10.46
C TRP A 4 -5.89 9.43 -9.07
N TRP A 5 -4.92 8.52 -8.94
CA TRP A 5 -4.54 7.94 -7.65
C TRP A 5 -3.80 8.94 -6.75
N ASN A 6 -3.06 9.87 -7.33
CA ASN A 6 -2.39 10.92 -6.56
C ASN A 6 -3.39 11.94 -6.00
N GLU A 7 -4.50 12.16 -6.70
CA GLU A 7 -5.59 13.04 -6.27
C GLU A 7 -6.53 12.37 -5.26
N HIS A 8 -6.89 11.10 -5.48
CA HIS A 8 -7.88 10.41 -4.65
C HIS A 8 -7.29 9.78 -3.38
N ASP A 9 -6.13 9.12 -3.48
CA ASP A 9 -5.48 8.40 -2.38
C ASP A 9 -4.02 8.85 -2.23
N ARG A 10 -3.85 10.08 -1.77
CA ARG A 10 -2.55 10.73 -1.66
C ARG A 10 -1.63 9.89 -0.77
N ARG A 11 -0.52 9.42 -1.35
CA ARG A 11 0.51 8.67 -0.60
C ARG A 11 1.13 9.57 0.47
N ILE A 12 1.09 9.10 1.72
CA ILE A 12 1.73 9.75 2.87
C ILE A 12 3.09 9.12 3.12
N ALA A 13 3.17 7.79 3.13
CA ALA A 13 4.39 7.06 3.45
C ALA A 13 4.41 5.69 2.77
N THR A 14 5.61 5.22 2.46
CA THR A 14 5.85 3.83 2.03
C THR A 14 6.48 3.08 3.20
N LEU A 15 5.93 1.93 3.54
CA LEU A 15 6.53 0.99 4.46
C LEU A 15 7.35 0.01 3.64
N GLU A 16 8.64 -0.11 3.94
CA GLU A 16 9.53 -1.01 3.21
C GLU A 16 9.06 -2.46 3.29
N PHE A 17 9.49 -3.27 2.32
CA PHE A 17 9.18 -4.68 2.31
C PHE A 17 9.83 -5.37 3.51
N ASP A 18 8.99 -5.95 4.36
CA ASP A 18 9.43 -6.80 5.46
C ASP A 18 9.58 -8.23 4.94
N ARG A 19 10.80 -8.76 5.00
CA ARG A 19 11.14 -10.10 4.49
C ARG A 19 10.53 -11.22 5.32
N ASP A 20 10.37 -11.02 6.62
CA ASP A 20 9.81 -12.03 7.53
C ASP A 20 8.29 -12.11 7.35
N ARG A 21 7.64 -10.95 7.21
CA ARG A 21 6.20 -10.85 6.91
C ARG A 21 5.87 -11.05 5.44
N LYS A 22 6.90 -11.01 4.57
CA LYS A 22 6.81 -11.05 3.10
C LYS A 22 5.76 -10.08 2.57
N SER A 23 5.74 -8.86 3.09
CA SER A 23 4.72 -7.86 2.77
C SER A 23 5.30 -6.46 2.68
N MET A 24 4.67 -5.60 1.89
CA MET A 24 4.96 -4.17 1.80
C MET A 24 3.67 -3.37 2.00
N GLY A 25 3.78 -2.20 2.61
CA GLY A 25 2.64 -1.32 2.90
C GLY A 25 2.78 0.08 2.29
N VAL A 26 1.66 0.74 2.05
CA VAL A 26 1.58 2.16 1.69
C VAL A 26 0.48 2.81 2.52
N ILE A 27 0.81 3.89 3.23
CA ILE A 27 -0.18 4.71 3.92
C ILE A 27 -0.69 5.77 2.94
N VAL A 28 -1.99 5.82 2.74
CA VAL A 28 -2.66 6.78 1.87
C VAL A 28 -3.69 7.60 2.64
N ASP A 29 -3.94 8.81 2.15
CA ASP A 29 -4.97 9.73 2.61
C ASP A 29 -6.05 9.82 1.54
N SER A 30 -7.25 9.31 1.84
CA SER A 30 -8.35 9.24 0.86
C SER A 30 -9.18 10.53 0.78
N GLY A 31 -8.64 11.66 1.27
CA GLY A 31 -9.28 12.98 1.24
C GLY A 31 -10.44 13.20 2.23
N ALA A 32 -11.01 12.14 2.82
CA ALA A 32 -12.11 12.21 3.79
C ALA A 32 -11.65 12.27 5.26
N GLY A 33 -10.38 12.63 5.51
CA GLY A 33 -9.75 12.53 6.83
C GLY A 33 -9.50 11.09 7.29
N ARG A 34 -9.72 10.10 6.41
CA ARG A 34 -9.44 8.70 6.67
C ARG A 34 -8.08 8.34 6.09
N LYS A 35 -7.19 7.86 6.97
CA LYS A 35 -5.94 7.23 6.55
C LYS A 35 -6.16 5.75 6.37
N SER A 36 -5.72 5.21 5.25
CA SER A 36 -5.82 3.79 4.91
C SER A 36 -4.43 3.20 4.74
N LEU A 37 -4.26 1.93 5.13
CA LEU A 37 -3.04 1.16 4.89
C LEU A 37 -3.32 0.14 3.78
N LEU A 38 -2.70 0.33 2.62
CA LEU A 38 -2.72 -0.62 1.52
C LEU A 38 -1.57 -1.59 1.69
N VAL A 39 -1.86 -2.89 1.74
CA VAL A 39 -0.84 -3.94 1.95
C VAL A 39 -0.79 -4.86 0.74
N LYS A 40 0.43 -5.13 0.26
CA LYS A 40 0.71 -6.18 -0.71
C LYS A 40 1.49 -7.28 -0.01
N VAL A 41 0.91 -8.48 0.06
CA VAL A 41 1.53 -9.67 0.65
C VAL A 41 1.96 -10.64 -0.45
N LEU A 42 3.07 -11.33 -0.25
CA LEU A 42 3.47 -12.45 -1.08
C LEU A 42 2.74 -13.71 -0.58
N SER A 43 1.71 -14.15 -1.31
CA SER A 43 1.05 -15.43 -1.01
C SER A 43 1.89 -16.60 -1.56
N LEU A 44 2.03 -17.65 -0.75
CA LEU A 44 2.71 -18.89 -1.16
C LEU A 44 1.98 -19.62 -2.30
N SER A 45 0.66 -19.42 -2.43
CA SER A 45 -0.15 -19.97 -3.53
C SER A 45 0.14 -19.34 -4.90
N ALA A 46 0.95 -18.28 -4.96
CA ALA A 46 1.38 -17.67 -6.23
C ALA A 46 2.68 -18.25 -6.79
N ILE A 47 3.30 -19.21 -6.09
CA ILE A 47 4.59 -19.85 -6.48
C ILE A 47 4.39 -21.32 -6.90
N THR A 48 3.17 -21.85 -6.89
CA THR A 48 2.85 -23.23 -7.34
C THR A 48 2.15 -23.22 -8.69
#